data_AF-A0A3B8J869-F1
#
_entry.id   AF-A0A3B8J869-F1
#
_cell.length_a   1.000
_cell.length_b   1.000
_cell.length_c   1.000
_cell.angle_alpha   90.00
_cell.angle_beta   90.00
_cell.angle_gamma   90.00
#
_symmetry.space_group_name_H-M   'P 1'
#
loop_
_entity.id
_entity.type
_entity.pdbx_description
1 polymer ?
#
loop_
_entity_poly.entity_id
_entity_poly.type
_entity_poly.pdbx_seq_one_letter_code
_entity_poly.pdbx_strand_id
1 'polypeptide(L)'
;GNINAVEKTVKRLVAELKSKIGLSSDNVRQIFNQLVGDTVIKYLTDSDIDMSHIFGSNFNIYNELSKKETLEDIEQWLVDIYKKMFDYLNRHVSDDDKINKIMGYIQMNYKKDIGIQDIADYVGLSYSHVRKVFKDKIGKNIGDVINSLRMN
;
A
#
# COMPACT_ATOMS: atom_id res chain seq x y z
N GLY A 1 -0.07 4.46 3.32
CA GLY A 1 -1.05 4.03 2.30
C GLY A 1 -1.42 2.60 2.59
N ASN A 2 -2.71 2.28 2.66
CA ASN A 2 -3.18 0.94 3.00
C ASN A 2 -3.38 0.12 1.73
N ILE A 3 -2.87 -1.12 1.69
CA ILE A 3 -3.13 -2.04 0.59
C ILE A 3 -4.63 -2.25 0.34
N ASN A 4 -5.44 -2.27 1.40
CA ASN A 4 -6.90 -2.39 1.30
C ASN A 4 -7.52 -1.19 0.55
N ALA A 5 -6.96 0.01 0.70
CA ALA A 5 -7.42 1.20 -0.02
C ALA A 5 -7.02 1.14 -1.50
N VAL A 6 -5.83 0.60 -1.81
CA VAL A 6 -5.39 0.39 -3.18
C VAL A 6 -6.25 -0.67 -3.87
N GLU A 7 -6.49 -1.82 -3.23
CA GLU A 7 -7.38 -2.87 -3.76
C GLU A 7 -8.78 -2.32 -4.08
N LYS A 8 -9.38 -1.57 -3.16
CA LYS A 8 -10.68 -0.92 -3.39
C LYS A 8 -10.65 0.06 -4.56
N THR A 9 -9.57 0.82 -4.70
CA THR A 9 -9.40 1.81 -5.78
C THR A 9 -9.26 1.13 -7.13
N VAL A 10 -8.44 0.08 -7.22
CA VAL A 10 -8.25 -0.71 -8.46
C VAL A 10 -9.56 -1.37 -8.88
N LYS A 11 -10.28 -2.01 -7.94
CA LYS A 11 -11.61 -2.59 -8.19
C LYS A 11 -12.61 -1.58 -8.73
N ARG A 12 -12.65 -0.38 -8.13
CA ARG A 12 -13.52 0.70 -8.58
C ARG A 12 -13.18 1.13 -10.01
N LEU A 13 -11.89 1.33 -10.31
CA LEU A 13 -11.44 1.68 -11.66
C LEU A 13 -11.86 0.63 -12.69
N VAL A 14 -11.66 -0.65 -12.40
CA VAL A 14 -12.07 -1.75 -13.29
C VAL A 14 -13.58 -1.76 -13.51
N ALA A 15 -14.38 -1.58 -12.46
CA ALA A 15 -15.83 -1.49 -12.55
C ALA A 15 -16.30 -0.29 -13.41
N GLU A 16 -15.65 0.86 -13.26
CA GLU A 16 -15.91 2.06 -14.08
C GLU A 16 -15.55 1.84 -15.56
N LEU A 17 -14.47 1.11 -15.85
CA LEU A 17 -14.09 0.78 -17.23
C LEU A 17 -15.07 -0.20 -17.87
N LYS A 18 -15.55 -1.20 -17.12
CA LYS A 18 -16.56 -2.17 -17.60
C LYS A 18 -17.90 -1.52 -17.95
N SER A 19 -18.29 -0.46 -17.24
CA SER A 19 -19.58 0.21 -17.46
C SER A 19 -19.55 1.22 -18.61
N LYS A 20 -18.36 1.58 -19.12
CA LYS A 20 -18.21 2.51 -20.25
C LYS A 20 -18.38 1.79 -21.58
N ILE A 21 -19.50 2.06 -22.23
CA ILE A 21 -19.79 1.59 -23.59
C ILE A 21 -18.87 2.33 -24.59
N GLY A 22 -18.27 1.59 -25.52
CA GLY A 22 -17.49 2.15 -26.63
C GLY A 22 -15.97 2.27 -26.40
N LEU A 23 -15.44 1.81 -25.26
CA LEU A 23 -13.99 1.67 -25.09
C LEU A 23 -13.48 0.42 -25.82
N SER A 24 -12.51 0.60 -26.71
CA SER A 24 -11.76 -0.52 -27.28
C SER A 24 -10.83 -1.15 -26.23
N SER A 25 -10.45 -2.41 -26.45
CA SER A 25 -9.42 -3.09 -25.65
C SER A 25 -8.11 -2.31 -25.62
N ASP A 26 -7.75 -1.64 -26.72
CA ASP A 26 -6.51 -0.87 -26.81
C ASP A 26 -6.55 0.38 -25.92
N ASN A 27 -7.70 1.08 -25.89
CA ASN A 27 -7.89 2.20 -24.98
C ASN A 27 -7.81 1.76 -23.53
N VAL A 28 -8.43 0.63 -23.19
CA VAL A 28 -8.33 0.03 -21.85
C VAL A 28 -6.89 -0.29 -21.49
N ARG A 29 -6.13 -0.93 -22.39
CA ARG A 29 -4.70 -1.22 -22.19
C ARG A 29 -3.88 0.06 -21.99
N GLN A 30 -4.16 1.10 -22.77
CA GLN A 30 -3.46 2.38 -22.65
C GLN A 30 -3.71 3.05 -21.30
N ILE A 31 -4.95 3.01 -20.79
CA ILE A 31 -5.29 3.53 -19.46
C ILE A 31 -4.47 2.83 -18.37
N PHE A 32 -4.33 1.51 -18.42
CA PHE A 32 -3.53 0.78 -17.45
C PHE A 32 -2.02 1.02 -17.60
N ASN A 33 -1.50 1.15 -18.83
CA ASN A 33 -0.11 1.54 -19.06
C ASN A 33 0.19 2.92 -18.44
N GLN A 34 -0.71 3.89 -18.62
CA GLN A 34 -0.58 5.22 -18.02
C GLN A 34 -0.63 5.14 -16.49
N LEU A 35 -1.61 4.42 -15.93
CA LEU A 35 -1.74 4.22 -14.49
C LEU A 35 -0.43 3.71 -13.88
N VAL A 36 0.12 2.62 -14.43
CA VAL A 36 1.36 2.02 -13.94
C VAL A 36 2.55 2.96 -14.10
N GLY A 37 2.63 3.71 -15.21
CA GLY A 37 3.66 4.74 -15.41
C GLY A 37 3.61 5.82 -14.32
N ASP A 38 2.42 6.38 -14.09
CA ASP A 38 2.22 7.51 -13.19
C ASP A 38 2.30 7.13 -11.71
N THR A 39 2.02 5.88 -11.35
CA THR A 39 2.04 5.42 -9.95
C THR A 39 3.27 4.61 -9.59
N VAL A 40 3.65 3.62 -10.41
CA VAL A 40 4.74 2.70 -10.08
C VAL A 40 6.06 3.25 -10.57
N ILE A 41 6.19 3.52 -11.88
CA ILE A 41 7.46 3.98 -12.47
C ILE A 41 7.88 5.31 -11.86
N LYS A 42 6.94 6.27 -11.82
CA LYS A 42 7.19 7.59 -11.29
C LYS A 42 7.62 7.54 -9.82
N TYR A 43 6.89 6.80 -8.98
CA TYR A 43 7.24 6.69 -7.56
C TYR A 43 8.64 6.11 -7.34
N LEU A 44 8.98 5.03 -8.06
CA LEU A 44 10.30 4.41 -7.95
C LEU A 44 11.41 5.35 -8.40
N THR A 45 11.19 6.08 -9.49
CA THR A 45 12.13 7.10 -9.99
C THR A 45 12.29 8.24 -8.97
N ASP A 46 11.18 8.81 -8.49
CA ASP A 46 11.19 9.93 -7.55
C ASP A 46 11.81 9.54 -6.19
N SER A 47 11.77 8.25 -5.84
CA SER A 47 12.32 7.71 -4.59
C SER A 47 13.72 7.11 -4.74
N ASP A 48 14.32 7.16 -5.94
CA ASP A 48 15.61 6.52 -6.28
C ASP A 48 15.66 5.02 -5.91
N ILE A 49 14.54 4.31 -6.15
CA ILE A 49 14.42 2.87 -5.88
C ILE A 49 14.55 2.10 -7.19
N ASP A 50 15.57 1.25 -7.27
CA ASP A 50 15.72 0.31 -8.38
C ASP A 50 14.57 -0.72 -8.37
N MET A 51 13.84 -0.80 -9.48
CA MET A 51 12.73 -1.73 -9.68
C MET A 51 13.13 -3.19 -9.45
N SER A 52 14.38 -3.55 -9.76
CA SER A 52 14.89 -4.91 -9.60
C SER A 52 14.94 -5.36 -8.14
N HIS A 53 15.04 -4.43 -7.19
CA HIS A 53 14.97 -4.74 -5.77
C HIS A 53 13.57 -5.21 -5.32
N ILE A 54 12.53 -4.84 -6.06
CA ILE A 54 11.14 -5.17 -5.75
C ILE A 54 10.66 -6.38 -6.56
N PHE A 55 10.94 -6.38 -7.86
CA PHE A 55 10.35 -7.34 -8.80
C PHE A 55 11.35 -8.33 -9.41
N GLY A 56 12.64 -8.19 -9.09
CA GLY A 56 13.73 -9.00 -9.62
C GLY A 56 14.32 -8.45 -10.92
N SER A 57 15.48 -8.99 -11.31
CA SER A 57 16.17 -8.61 -12.54
C SER A 57 15.33 -8.91 -13.78
N ASN A 58 15.44 -8.05 -14.81
CA ASN A 58 14.72 -8.15 -16.09
C ASN A 58 13.19 -8.04 -16.02
N PHE A 59 12.64 -7.62 -14.88
CA PHE A 59 11.21 -7.34 -14.79
C PHE A 59 10.85 -6.12 -15.66
N ASN A 60 9.95 -6.31 -16.62
CA ASN A 60 9.41 -5.22 -17.44
C ASN A 60 7.90 -5.12 -17.20
N ILE A 61 7.51 -4.05 -16.51
CA ILE A 61 6.14 -3.88 -16.04
C ILE A 61 5.12 -3.79 -17.19
N TYR A 62 5.49 -3.20 -18.32
CA TYR A 62 4.63 -3.05 -19.49
C TYR A 62 4.45 -4.38 -20.23
N ASN A 63 5.51 -5.18 -20.34
CA ASN A 63 5.46 -6.52 -20.91
C ASN A 63 4.60 -7.46 -20.05
N GLU A 64 4.70 -7.35 -18.72
CA GLU A 64 3.86 -8.14 -17.81
C GLU A 64 2.38 -7.74 -17.92
N LEU A 65 2.09 -6.44 -18.03
CA LEU A 65 0.73 -5.95 -18.26
C LEU A 65 0.18 -6.40 -19.63
N SER A 66 0.99 -6.37 -20.69
CA SER A 66 0.52 -6.75 -22.03
C SER A 66 0.07 -8.21 -22.12
N LYS A 67 0.65 -9.10 -21.30
CA LYS A 67 0.28 -10.52 -21.22
C LYS A 67 -1.06 -10.79 -20.55
N LYS A 68 -1.71 -9.77 -19.96
CA LYS A 68 -3.03 -9.93 -19.32
C LYS A 68 -4.12 -9.86 -20.39
N GLU A 69 -5.04 -10.81 -20.34
CA GLU A 69 -6.08 -11.01 -21.36
C GLU A 69 -7.41 -10.38 -20.94
N THR A 70 -7.73 -10.46 -19.66
CA THR A 70 -8.98 -9.93 -19.09
C THR A 70 -8.75 -8.75 -18.16
N LEU A 71 -9.82 -7.98 -17.89
CA LEU A 71 -9.78 -6.90 -16.91
C LEU A 71 -9.53 -7.42 -15.49
N GLU A 72 -10.05 -8.61 -15.20
CA GLU A 72 -9.83 -9.35 -13.96
C GLU A 72 -8.35 -9.73 -13.78
N ASP A 73 -7.69 -10.19 -14.86
CA ASP A 73 -6.25 -10.49 -14.84
C ASP A 73 -5.43 -9.24 -14.55
N ILE A 74 -5.81 -8.10 -15.16
CA ILE A 74 -5.17 -6.81 -14.92
C ILE A 74 -5.40 -6.36 -13.48
N GLU A 75 -6.64 -6.49 -12.96
CA GLU A 75 -7.00 -6.15 -11.58
C GLU A 75 -6.11 -6.89 -10.59
N GLN A 76 -6.08 -8.21 -10.69
CA GLN A 76 -5.32 -9.06 -9.77
C GLN A 76 -3.83 -8.77 -9.88
N TRP A 77 -3.31 -8.64 -11.10
CA TRP A 77 -1.90 -8.32 -11.31
C TRP A 77 -1.52 -6.95 -10.72
N LEU A 78 -2.34 -5.91 -10.92
CA LEU A 78 -2.10 -4.59 -10.32
C LEU A 78 -2.06 -4.66 -8.79
N VAL A 79 -3.02 -5.36 -8.19
CA VAL A 79 -3.05 -5.57 -6.73
C VAL A 79 -1.75 -6.21 -6.25
N ASP A 80 -1.26 -7.23 -6.95
CA ASP A 80 -0.03 -7.93 -6.60
C ASP A 80 1.22 -7.05 -6.78
N ILE A 81 1.24 -6.18 -7.80
CA ILE A 81 2.30 -5.18 -7.99
C ILE A 81 2.37 -4.23 -6.79
N TYR A 82 1.24 -3.65 -6.38
CA TYR A 82 1.23 -2.74 -5.24
C TYR A 82 1.56 -3.47 -3.93
N LYS A 83 1.12 -4.71 -3.74
CA LYS A 83 1.52 -5.53 -2.58
C LYS A 83 3.03 -5.66 -2.46
N LYS A 84 3.70 -6.05 -3.56
CA LYS A 84 5.16 -6.17 -3.59
C LYS A 84 5.86 -4.85 -3.26
N MET A 85 5.35 -3.74 -3.79
CA MET A 85 5.87 -2.41 -3.46
C MET A 85 5.72 -2.08 -1.98
N PHE A 86 4.51 -2.25 -1.41
CA PHE A 86 4.29 -2.00 0.02
C PHE A 86 5.17 -2.88 0.89
N ASP A 87 5.31 -4.16 0.57
CA ASP A 87 6.16 -5.08 1.30
C ASP A 87 7.63 -4.67 1.26
N TYR A 88 8.14 -4.23 0.10
CA TYR A 88 9.48 -3.68 -0.02
C TYR A 88 9.64 -2.44 0.87
N LEU A 89 8.77 -1.45 0.71
CA LEU A 89 8.83 -0.20 1.48
C LEU A 89 8.75 -0.48 2.98
N ASN A 90 7.85 -1.35 3.42
CA ASN A 90 7.69 -1.71 4.82
C ASN A 90 8.91 -2.43 5.42
N ARG A 91 9.67 -3.17 4.61
CA ARG A 91 10.93 -3.79 5.04
C ARG A 91 12.07 -2.78 5.15
N HIS A 92 12.09 -1.76 4.31
CA HIS A 92 13.19 -0.80 4.23
C HIS A 92 12.97 0.51 5.01
N VAL A 93 11.77 0.75 5.54
CA VAL A 93 11.55 1.78 6.55
C VAL A 93 12.18 1.32 7.87
N SER A 94 12.97 2.18 8.51
CA SER A 94 13.57 1.88 9.81
C SER A 94 12.49 1.63 10.86
N ASP A 95 12.77 0.77 11.84
CA ASP A 95 11.79 0.53 12.91
C ASP A 95 11.52 1.81 13.71
N ASP A 96 12.50 2.73 13.81
CA ASP A 96 12.30 4.02 14.47
C ASP A 96 11.31 4.90 13.70
N ASP A 97 11.39 4.93 12.36
CA ASP A 97 10.42 5.65 11.54
C ASP A 97 9.01 5.05 11.60
N LYS A 98 8.91 3.72 11.66
CA LYS A 98 7.62 3.03 11.87
C LYS A 98 7.01 3.46 13.20
N ILE A 99 7.81 3.46 14.26
CA ILE A 99 7.38 3.86 15.60
C ILE A 99 6.98 5.31 15.65
N ASN A 100 7.76 6.21 15.04
CA ASN A 100 7.43 7.63 14.97
C ASN A 100 6.07 7.86 14.30
N LYS A 101 5.78 7.15 13.19
CA LYS A 101 4.46 7.21 12.54
C LYS A 101 3.33 6.66 13.41
N ILE A 102 3.54 5.51 14.07
CA ILE A 102 2.55 4.92 14.99
C ILE A 102 2.25 5.88 16.14
N MET A 103 3.29 6.41 16.78
CA MET A 103 3.16 7.34 17.91
C MET A 103 2.50 8.65 17.49
N GLY A 104 2.84 9.20 16.33
CA GLY A 104 2.19 10.39 15.78
C GLY A 104 0.69 10.19 15.59
N TYR A 105 0.28 9.05 15.01
CA TYR A 105 -1.14 8.72 14.85
C TYR A 105 -1.85 8.60 16.20
N ILE A 106 -1.25 7.91 17.17
CA ILE A 106 -1.80 7.76 18.53
C ILE A 106 -1.97 9.14 19.17
N GLN A 107 -0.94 9.99 19.16
CA GLN A 107 -0.99 11.33 19.75
C GLN A 107 -2.07 12.22 19.12
N MET A 108 -2.30 12.09 17.81
CA MET A 108 -3.34 12.86 17.12
C MET A 108 -4.76 12.33 17.37
N ASN A 109 -4.92 11.07 17.77
CA ASN A 109 -6.22 10.39 17.79
C ASN A 109 -6.58 9.70 19.11
N TYR A 110 -5.75 9.74 20.15
CA TYR A 110 -5.99 9.00 21.41
C TYR A 110 -7.32 9.34 22.09
N LYS A 111 -7.90 10.53 21.83
CA LYS A 111 -9.22 10.93 22.35
C LYS A 111 -10.41 10.27 21.64
N LYS A 112 -10.19 9.62 20.51
CA LYS A 112 -11.19 8.86 19.75
C LYS A 112 -11.12 7.38 20.14
N ASP A 113 -12.14 6.61 19.77
CA ASP A 113 -12.06 5.15 19.83
C ASP A 113 -11.18 4.65 18.68
N ILE A 114 -9.92 4.33 18.99
CA ILE A 114 -8.93 3.81 18.05
C ILE A 114 -8.37 2.49 18.57
N GLY A 115 -8.20 1.53 17.67
CA GLY A 115 -7.58 0.25 17.90
C GLY A 115 -6.30 0.05 17.08
N ILE A 116 -5.66 -1.09 17.28
CA ILE A 116 -4.46 -1.48 16.50
C ILE A 116 -4.78 -1.59 15.01
N GLN A 117 -6.01 -1.98 14.64
CA GLN A 117 -6.40 -2.06 13.24
C GLN A 117 -6.41 -0.69 12.55
N ASP A 118 -6.90 0.36 13.22
CA ASP A 118 -6.89 1.72 12.68
C ASP A 118 -5.47 2.24 12.48
N ILE A 119 -4.58 1.92 13.42
CA ILE A 119 -3.15 2.25 13.34
C ILE A 119 -2.51 1.52 12.17
N ALA A 120 -2.72 0.21 12.06
CA ALA A 120 -2.22 -0.64 10.98
C ALA A 120 -2.63 -0.11 9.61
N ASP A 121 -3.91 0.24 9.47
CA ASP A 121 -4.45 0.81 8.26
C ASP A 121 -3.84 2.18 7.92
N TYR A 122 -3.60 3.02 8.93
CA TYR A 122 -2.97 4.32 8.75
C TYR A 122 -1.50 4.21 8.31
N VAL A 123 -0.70 3.40 9.01
CA VAL A 123 0.74 3.28 8.75
C VAL A 123 1.07 2.33 7.59
N GLY A 124 0.08 1.59 7.07
CA GLY A 124 0.27 0.65 5.95
C GLY A 124 0.99 -0.64 6.33
N LEU A 125 0.88 -1.06 7.60
CA LEU A 125 1.47 -2.28 8.13
C LEU A 125 0.38 -3.28 8.48
N SER A 126 0.70 -4.58 8.52
CA SER A 126 -0.24 -5.56 9.06
C SER A 126 -0.39 -5.40 10.58
N TYR A 127 -1.54 -5.79 11.12
CA TYR A 127 -1.80 -5.81 12.56
C TYR A 127 -0.65 -6.46 13.35
N SER A 128 -0.20 -7.63 12.90
CA SER A 128 0.90 -8.37 13.55
C SER A 128 2.23 -7.62 13.48
N HIS A 129 2.51 -6.92 12.38
CA HIS A 129 3.73 -6.13 12.24
C HIS A 129 3.71 -4.94 13.19
N VAL A 130 2.60 -4.20 13.26
CA VAL A 130 2.41 -3.08 14.20
C VAL A 130 2.58 -3.54 15.63
N ARG A 131 1.90 -4.63 16.02
CA ARG A 131 2.00 -5.18 17.37
C ARG A 131 3.43 -5.58 17.72
N LYS A 132 4.14 -6.23 16.79
CA LYS A 132 5.51 -6.68 16.99
C LYS A 132 6.47 -5.50 17.13
N VAL A 133 6.54 -4.61 16.12
CA VAL A 133 7.50 -3.50 16.13
C VAL A 133 7.27 -2.56 17.31
N PHE A 134 6.01 -2.29 17.66
CA PHE A 134 5.68 -1.45 18.81
C PHE A 134 6.13 -2.07 20.12
N LYS A 135 5.87 -3.36 20.33
CA LYS A 135 6.30 -4.05 21.54
C LYS A 135 7.81 -4.12 21.64
N ASP A 136 8.50 -4.42 20.52
CA ASP A 136 9.95 -4.56 20.48
C ASP A 136 10.67 -3.22 20.76
N LYS A 137 10.11 -2.09 20.33
CA LYS A 137 10.71 -0.75 20.49
C LYS A 137 10.26 0.02 21.73
N ILE A 138 8.98 -0.08 22.11
CA ILE A 138 8.40 0.69 23.23
C ILE A 138 8.35 -0.13 24.52
N GLY A 139 8.37 -1.46 24.43
CA GLY A 139 8.29 -2.37 25.58
C GLY A 139 6.92 -2.44 26.26
N LYS A 140 5.90 -1.73 25.73
CA LYS A 140 4.52 -1.69 26.25
C LYS A 140 3.53 -2.11 25.17
N ASN A 141 2.33 -2.51 25.57
CA ASN A 141 1.27 -2.72 24.58
C ASN A 141 0.70 -1.36 24.14
N ILE A 142 0.25 -1.30 22.89
CA ILE A 142 -0.36 -0.09 22.30
C ILE A 142 -1.56 0.40 23.13
N GLY A 143 -2.42 -0.52 23.59
CA GLY A 143 -3.58 -0.17 24.41
C GLY A 143 -3.20 0.51 25.73
N ASP A 144 -2.13 0.05 26.37
CA ASP A 144 -1.63 0.65 27.62
C ASP A 144 -1.15 2.09 27.39
N VAL A 145 -0.45 2.32 26.27
CA VAL A 145 0.01 3.66 25.88
C VAL A 145 -1.17 4.59 25.59
N ILE A 146 -2.17 4.14 24.80
CA ILE A 146 -3.37 4.94 24.51
C ILE A 146 -4.11 5.30 25.80
N ASN A 147 -4.31 4.34 26.70
CA ASN A 147 -4.98 4.58 27.97
C ASN A 147 -4.20 5.57 28.85
N SER A 148 -2.87 5.43 28.92
CA SER A 148 -2.04 6.37 29.68
C SER A 148 -2.13 7.81 29.15
N LEU A 149 -2.26 8.00 27.84
CA LEU A 149 -2.45 9.33 27.24
C LEU A 149 -3.84 9.91 27.49
N ARG A 150 -4.88 9.07 27.64
CA ARG A 150 -6.25 9.51 27.94
C ARG A 150 -6.42 9.96 29.39
N MET A 151 -5.61 9.42 30.30
CA MET A 151 -5.67 9.71 31.74
C MET A 151 -4.83 10.94 32.14
N ASN A 152 -3.98 11.44 31.24
CA ASN A 152 -3.20 12.67 31.39
C ASN A 152 -3.84 13.82 30.62
#